data_AF-A0A0K9PSC4-F1
#
_entry.id   AF-A0A0K9PSC4-F1
#
_cell.length_a   1.000
_cell.length_b   1.000
_cell.length_c   1.000
_cell.angle_alpha   90.00
_cell.angle_beta   90.00
_cell.angle_gamma   90.00
#
_symmetry.space_group_name_H-M   'P 1'
#
loop_
_entity.id
_entity.type
_entity.pdbx_description
1 polymer ?
#
loop_
_entity_poly.entity_id
_entity_poly.type
_entity_poly.pdbx_seq_one_letter_code
_entity_poly.pdbx_strand_id
1 'polypeptide(L)'
;MKYLRFLRKRMNTKPSHGPIHFRAPAKILWRTDYPWGIEAAIRTQVLLAVADTIKELEDKRKQRALVTYEKRKQLAKLRLKAKSAAETKLGAALDILTPITY
;
A
#
# COMPACT_ATOMS: atom_id res chain seq x y z
N MET A 1 -24.65 -14.57 -3.22
CA MET A 1 -23.35 -13.94 -3.56
C MET A 1 -23.51 -12.80 -4.57
N LYS A 2 -23.21 -11.55 -4.18
CA LYS A 2 -23.44 -10.31 -4.95
C LYS A 2 -22.57 -10.22 -6.22
N TYR A 3 -21.32 -10.66 -6.15
CA TYR A 3 -20.38 -10.60 -7.29
C TYR A 3 -20.72 -11.59 -8.42
N LEU A 4 -21.09 -12.83 -8.10
CA LEU A 4 -21.51 -13.82 -9.11
C LEU A 4 -22.74 -13.35 -9.91
N ARG A 5 -23.66 -12.62 -9.28
CA ARG A 5 -24.79 -11.98 -9.97
C ARG A 5 -24.34 -10.88 -10.93
N PHE A 6 -23.35 -10.08 -10.54
CA PHE A 6 -22.75 -9.05 -11.40
C PHE A 6 -22.10 -9.66 -12.65
N LEU A 7 -21.36 -10.77 -12.51
CA LEU A 7 -20.73 -11.46 -13.64
C LEU A 7 -21.70 -12.02 -14.68
N ARG A 8 -22.95 -12.26 -14.28
CA ARG A 8 -24.01 -12.74 -15.19
C ARG A 8 -24.55 -11.63 -16.10
N LYS A 9 -24.27 -10.35 -15.82
CA LYS A 9 -24.67 -9.22 -16.67
C LYS A 9 -23.80 -9.16 -17.92
N ARG A 10 -24.26 -9.74 -19.03
CA ARG A 10 -23.60 -9.69 -20.34
C ARG A 10 -24.62 -9.34 -21.41
N MET A 11 -24.17 -8.70 -22.48
CA MET A 11 -25.01 -8.47 -23.66
C MET A 11 -25.31 -9.81 -24.35
N ASN A 12 -26.57 -10.04 -24.72
CA ASN A 12 -26.99 -11.32 -25.32
C ASN A 12 -26.56 -11.46 -26.80
N THR A 13 -26.63 -10.37 -27.56
CA THR A 13 -26.33 -10.35 -29.00
C THR A 13 -24.83 -10.34 -29.30
N LYS A 14 -24.05 -9.49 -28.62
CA LYS A 14 -22.59 -9.42 -28.79
C LYS A 14 -21.88 -9.19 -27.45
N PRO A 15 -21.47 -10.27 -26.74
CA PRO A 15 -20.89 -10.17 -25.41
C PRO A 15 -19.65 -9.28 -25.31
N SER A 16 -18.88 -9.11 -26.39
CA SER A 16 -17.69 -8.26 -26.43
C SER A 16 -17.98 -6.75 -26.41
N HIS A 17 -19.17 -6.32 -26.85
CA HIS A 17 -19.63 -4.93 -26.74
C HIS A 17 -20.49 -4.70 -25.49
N GLY A 18 -20.68 -5.73 -24.68
CA GLY A 18 -21.37 -5.63 -23.40
C GLY A 18 -20.47 -5.17 -22.27
N PRO A 19 -21.00 -5.15 -21.03
CA PRO A 19 -20.21 -4.80 -19.85
C PRO A 19 -19.00 -5.72 -19.67
N ILE A 20 -17.79 -5.13 -19.69
CA ILE A 20 -16.54 -5.88 -19.47
C ILE A 20 -16.37 -6.12 -17.97
N HIS A 21 -16.13 -7.37 -17.56
CA HIS A 21 -15.92 -7.72 -16.16
C HIS A 21 -14.43 -7.91 -15.85
N PHE A 22 -13.80 -6.92 -15.22
CA PHE A 22 -12.42 -7.06 -14.75
C PHE A 22 -12.29 -8.14 -13.66
N ARG A 23 -11.14 -8.81 -13.62
CA ARG A 23 -10.83 -9.88 -12.66
C ARG A 23 -9.78 -9.46 -11.63
N ALA A 24 -8.90 -8.54 -11.98
CA ALA A 24 -7.86 -8.04 -11.09
C ALA A 24 -8.42 -7.06 -10.04
N PRO A 25 -8.07 -7.19 -8.74
CA PRO A 25 -8.60 -6.34 -7.67
C PRO A 25 -8.41 -4.84 -7.91
N ALA A 26 -7.25 -4.41 -8.40
CA ALA A 26 -6.97 -3.00 -8.69
C ALA A 26 -7.90 -2.39 -9.73
N LYS A 27 -8.30 -3.16 -10.76
CA LYS A 27 -9.23 -2.70 -11.81
C LYS A 27 -10.69 -2.72 -11.34
N ILE A 28 -11.02 -3.60 -10.39
CA ILE A 28 -12.33 -3.59 -9.71
C ILE A 28 -12.46 -2.30 -8.89
N LEU A 29 -11.44 -1.94 -8.11
CA LEU A 29 -11.38 -0.68 -7.35
C LEU A 29 -11.46 0.55 -8.27
N TRP A 30 -10.66 0.57 -9.35
CA TRP A 30 -10.70 1.68 -10.30
C TRP A 30 -12.10 1.90 -10.91
N ARG A 31 -12.82 0.81 -11.20
CA ARG A 31 -14.20 0.88 -11.72
C ARG A 31 -15.21 1.39 -10.67
N THR A 32 -14.98 1.17 -9.38
CA THR A 32 -15.88 1.68 -8.33
C THR A 32 -15.66 3.16 -8.07
N ASP A 33 -14.39 3.60 -8.09
CA ASP A 33 -14.02 4.96 -7.70
C ASP A 33 -14.27 5.98 -8.82
N TYR A 34 -14.19 5.55 -10.09
CA TYR A 34 -14.37 6.40 -11.26
C TYR A 34 -15.48 5.89 -12.20
N PRO A 35 -16.76 5.99 -11.79
CA PRO A 35 -17.87 5.47 -12.58
C PRO A 35 -18.15 6.25 -13.89
N TRP A 36 -17.60 7.46 -14.05
CA TRP A 36 -17.92 8.38 -15.16
C TRP A 36 -16.84 8.51 -16.25
N GLY A 37 -15.68 7.84 -16.13
CA GLY A 37 -14.54 8.00 -17.05
C GLY A 37 -14.36 6.85 -18.06
N ILE A 38 -15.37 6.52 -18.88
CA ILE A 38 -15.46 5.19 -19.52
C ILE A 38 -15.03 5.09 -21.01
N GLU A 39 -14.67 6.15 -21.73
CA GLU A 39 -14.35 5.98 -23.16
C GLU A 39 -12.95 5.44 -23.49
N ALA A 40 -11.96 5.48 -22.59
CA ALA A 40 -10.56 5.23 -22.97
C ALA A 40 -9.92 3.92 -22.45
N ALA A 41 -10.69 2.97 -21.92
CA ALA A 41 -10.13 1.75 -21.31
C ALA A 41 -10.49 0.44 -22.04
N ILE A 42 -10.64 0.48 -23.37
CA ILE A 42 -10.85 -0.73 -24.20
C ILE A 42 -9.49 -1.30 -24.63
N ARG A 43 -8.73 -1.86 -23.68
CA ARG A 43 -7.81 -2.99 -23.90
C ARG A 43 -7.07 -3.29 -22.60
N THR A 44 -7.49 -4.33 -21.91
CA THR A 44 -6.54 -5.15 -21.16
C THR A 44 -7.11 -6.54 -21.04
N GLN A 45 -6.56 -7.45 -21.84
CA GLN A 45 -6.80 -8.88 -21.74
C GLN A 45 -6.46 -9.33 -20.31
N VAL A 46 -7.29 -10.25 -19.80
CA VAL A 46 -7.26 -10.84 -18.47
C VAL A 46 -5.88 -11.41 -18.10
N LEU A 47 -5.48 -11.23 -16.84
CA LEU A 47 -4.57 -12.18 -16.17
C LEU A 47 -5.17 -12.61 -14.82
N LEU A 48 -5.51 -13.90 -14.72
CA LEU A 48 -5.57 -14.64 -13.46
C LEU A 48 -4.16 -15.12 -13.03
N ALA A 49 -3.16 -14.99 -13.91
CA ALA A 49 -1.79 -15.46 -13.69
C ALA A 49 -0.89 -14.48 -12.92
N VAL A 50 -1.42 -13.38 -12.36
CA VAL A 50 -0.64 -12.45 -11.50
C VAL A 50 -0.73 -12.81 -10.02
N ALA A 51 -1.56 -13.78 -9.63
CA ALA A 51 -1.75 -14.08 -8.21
C ALA A 51 -0.46 -14.59 -7.55
N ASP A 52 0.25 -15.51 -8.22
CA ASP A 52 1.50 -16.09 -7.71
C ASP A 52 2.63 -15.04 -7.69
N THR A 53 2.74 -14.21 -8.73
CA THR A 53 3.73 -13.15 -8.78
C THR A 53 3.46 -12.04 -7.76
N ILE A 54 2.19 -11.68 -7.49
CA ILE A 54 1.82 -10.74 -6.43
C ILE A 54 2.23 -11.29 -5.06
N LYS A 55 2.00 -12.59 -4.79
CA LYS A 55 2.38 -13.22 -3.52
C LYS A 55 3.89 -13.10 -3.29
N GLU A 56 4.70 -13.43 -4.30
CA GLU A 56 6.16 -13.30 -4.22
C GLU A 56 6.61 -11.84 -3.98
N LEU A 57 5.98 -10.88 -4.66
CA LEU A 57 6.30 -9.46 -4.50
C LEU A 57 5.92 -8.95 -3.10
N GLU A 58 4.78 -9.38 -2.56
CA GLU A 58 4.34 -9.05 -1.21
C GLU A 58 5.29 -9.61 -0.15
N ASP A 59 5.81 -10.82 -0.34
CA ASP A 59 6.76 -11.41 0.59
C ASP A 59 8.12 -10.68 0.54
N LYS A 60 8.61 -10.31 -0.65
CA LYS A 60 9.78 -9.42 -0.80
C LYS A 60 9.57 -8.06 -0.14
N ARG A 61 8.36 -7.49 -0.23
CA ARG A 61 8.01 -6.22 0.42
C ARG A 61 8.05 -6.34 1.95
N LYS A 62 7.50 -7.41 2.51
CA LYS A 62 7.53 -7.68 3.96
C LYS A 62 8.96 -7.85 4.47
N GLN A 63 9.80 -8.60 3.77
CA GLN A 63 11.21 -8.77 4.14
C GLN A 63 11.95 -7.42 4.22
N ARG A 64 11.77 -6.55 3.22
CA ARG A 64 12.37 -5.20 3.22
C ARG A 64 11.84 -4.32 4.36
N ALA A 65 10.55 -4.42 4.65
CA ALA A 65 9.91 -3.68 5.74
C ALA A 65 10.46 -4.14 7.11
N LEU A 66 10.65 -5.45 7.32
CA LEU A 66 11.23 -5.99 8.55
C LEU A 66 12.65 -5.47 8.79
N VAL A 67 13.52 -5.49 7.77
CA VAL A 67 14.88 -4.95 7.87
C VAL A 67 14.87 -3.48 8.28
N THR A 68 14.01 -2.67 7.66
CA THR A 68 13.88 -1.25 8.00
C THR A 68 13.38 -1.06 9.43
N TYR A 69 12.42 -1.88 9.85
CA TYR A 69 11.85 -1.83 11.20
C TYR A 69 12.87 -2.17 12.28
N GLU A 70 13.67 -3.22 12.08
CA GLU A 70 14.73 -3.63 13.01
C GLU A 70 15.81 -2.55 13.15
N LYS A 71 16.27 -2.00 12.02
CA LYS A 71 17.21 -0.86 12.01
C LYS A 71 16.66 0.33 12.79
N ARG A 72 15.39 0.68 12.55
CA ARG A 72 14.72 1.77 13.28
C ARG A 72 14.64 1.49 14.79
N LYS A 73 14.36 0.25 15.18
CA LYS A 73 14.30 -0.18 16.58
C LYS A 73 15.66 -0.09 17.27
N GLN A 74 16.73 -0.54 16.61
CA GLN A 74 18.10 -0.44 17.14
C GLN A 74 18.53 1.02 17.27
N LEU A 75 18.25 1.84 16.26
CA LEU A 75 18.57 3.26 16.25
C LEU A 75 17.84 4.02 17.37
N ALA A 76 16.56 3.72 17.62
CA ALA A 76 15.83 4.29 18.74
C ALA A 76 16.48 3.96 20.09
N LYS A 77 16.94 2.72 20.30
CA LYS A 77 17.67 2.32 21.51
C LYS A 77 18.98 3.09 21.68
N LEU A 78 19.76 3.25 20.59
CA LEU A 78 21.01 4.02 20.62
C LEU A 78 20.76 5.50 20.92
N ARG A 79 19.70 6.08 20.34
CA ARG A 79 19.30 7.46 20.62
C ARG A 79 18.94 7.67 22.09
N LEU A 80 18.20 6.76 22.70
CA LEU A 80 17.85 6.85 24.13
C LEU A 80 19.11 6.79 25.01
N LYS A 81 20.02 5.86 24.72
CA LYS A 81 21.31 5.78 25.43
C LYS A 81 22.16 7.04 25.28
N ALA A 82 22.19 7.60 24.06
CA ALA A 82 22.93 8.82 23.79
C ALA A 82 22.31 10.03 24.52
N LYS A 83 20.97 10.12 24.58
CA LYS A 83 20.27 11.16 25.35
C LYS A 83 20.62 11.09 26.84
N SER A 84 20.50 9.93 27.46
CA SER A 84 20.86 9.76 28.88
C SER A 84 22.34 10.08 29.16
N ALA A 85 23.24 9.78 28.22
CA ALA A 85 24.66 10.11 28.36
C ALA A 85 24.97 11.60 28.10
N ALA A 86 24.13 12.29 27.34
CA ALA A 86 24.25 13.73 27.09
C ALA A 86 23.66 14.54 28.25
N GLU A 87 22.55 14.11 28.84
CA GLU A 87 21.93 14.72 30.01
C GLU A 87 22.90 14.83 31.18
N THR A 88 23.69 13.78 31.45
CA THR A 88 24.71 13.80 32.52
C THR A 88 25.84 14.79 32.29
N LYS A 89 26.14 15.13 31.03
CA LYS A 89 27.26 16.03 30.67
C LYS A 89 26.83 17.47 30.42
N LEU A 90 25.62 17.67 29.87
CA LEU A 90 25.16 18.95 29.31
C LEU A 90 23.83 19.42 29.93
N GLY A 91 23.35 18.80 31.02
CA GLY A 91 22.03 19.07 31.61
C GLY A 91 21.71 20.56 31.79
N ALA A 92 22.63 21.35 32.37
CA ALA A 92 22.43 22.79 32.58
C ALA A 92 22.28 23.60 31.27
N ALA A 93 22.93 23.18 30.18
CA ALA A 93 22.79 23.82 28.88
C ALA A 93 21.50 23.41 28.15
N LEU A 94 21.01 22.20 28.43
CA LEU A 94 19.78 21.68 27.87
C LEU A 94 18.55 22.43 28.41
N ASP A 95 18.55 22.76 29.71
CA ASP A 95 17.48 23.49 30.38
C ASP A 95 17.21 24.87 29.76
N ILE A 96 18.25 25.57 29.30
CA ILE A 96 18.14 26.86 28.59
C ILE A 96 17.48 26.68 27.20
N LEU A 97 17.71 25.53 26.55
CA LEU A 97 17.22 25.26 25.20
C LEU A 97 15.76 24.74 25.20
N THR A 98 15.33 24.05 26.26
CA THR A 98 13.99 23.44 26.37
C THR A 98 12.80 24.38 26.10
N PRO A 99 12.78 25.67 26.48
CA PRO A 99 11.64 26.56 26.22
C PRO A 99 11.56 27.04 24.76
N ILE A 100 12.65 26.87 23.99
CA ILE A 100 12.76 27.36 22.60
C ILE A 100 12.40 26.23 21.60
N THR A 101 12.52 24.97 22.03
CA THR A 101 12.28 23.79 21.18
C THR A 101 10.89 23.19 21.42
N TYR A 102 10.09 23.05 20.35
CA TYR A 102 8.79 22.37 20.36
C TYR A 102 8.91 20.86 20.13
#